data_AF-A0A7S0PYG5-F1
#
_entry.id   AF-A0A7S0PYG5-F1
#
_cell.length_a   1.000
_cell.length_b   1.000
_cell.length_c   1.000
_cell.angle_alpha   90.00
_cell.angle_beta   90.00
_cell.angle_gamma   90.00
#
_symmetry.space_group_name_H-M   'P 1'
#
loop_
_entity.id
_entity.type
_entity.pdbx_description
1 polymer ?
#
loop_
_entity_poly.entity_id
_entity_poly.type
_entity_poly.pdbx_seq_one_letter_code
_entity_poly.pdbx_strand_id
1 'polypeptide(L)'
;MGRLFLEYVEAEDVHCCAECGTHLAAHDTIISKAFQGRHGRAYLFSDVVNINSGPTENRLLLTGLHVVADIFCNACDTRLGWKYVEAFEENQKYKEGKFILEKSMILKEEEVRRKEEEQEVAGTMMSTGPDDASVPRAAAVVYLNT
;
A
#
# COMPACT_ATOMS: atom_id res chain seq x y z
N MET A 1 -15.39 -16.54 -11.87
CA MET A 1 -14.37 -15.56 -11.47
C MET A 1 -13.57 -16.17 -10.33
N GLY A 2 -12.25 -16.25 -10.46
CA GLY A 2 -11.37 -16.89 -9.46
C GLY A 2 -11.32 -16.09 -8.16
N ARG A 3 -11.09 -16.77 -7.04
CA ARG A 3 -10.84 -16.10 -5.75
C ARG A 3 -9.43 -15.50 -5.78
N LEU A 4 -9.30 -14.23 -5.41
CA LEU A 4 -8.00 -13.62 -5.15
C LEU A 4 -7.48 -14.18 -3.83
N PHE A 5 -6.29 -14.76 -3.86
CA PHE A 5 -5.57 -15.19 -2.66
C PHE A 5 -4.58 -14.08 -2.30
N LEU A 6 -4.88 -13.35 -1.23
CA LEU A 6 -3.99 -12.34 -0.67
C LEU A 6 -3.24 -12.94 0.52
N GLU A 7 -1.94 -12.68 0.57
CA GLU A 7 -1.05 -13.09 1.65
C GLU A 7 -1.05 -12.03 2.75
N TYR A 8 -1.11 -12.48 4.01
CA TYR A 8 -0.96 -11.62 5.17
C TYR A 8 0.47 -11.72 5.68
N VAL A 9 1.13 -10.57 5.78
CA VAL A 9 2.51 -10.48 6.27
C VAL A 9 2.50 -10.52 7.80
N GLU A 10 3.10 -11.54 8.39
CA GLU A 10 3.27 -11.67 9.84
C GLU A 10 4.51 -10.89 10.31
N ALA A 11 4.37 -9.59 10.58
CA ALA A 11 5.44 -8.73 11.10
C ALA A 11 4.88 -7.64 12.03
N GLU A 12 5.75 -7.02 12.84
CA GLU A 12 5.36 -5.94 13.77
C GLU A 12 4.99 -4.63 13.05
N ASP A 13 5.77 -4.26 12.04
CA ASP A 13 5.50 -3.10 11.19
C ASP A 13 5.31 -3.58 9.74
N VAL A 14 4.13 -3.37 9.17
CA VAL A 14 3.80 -3.72 7.77
C VAL A 14 3.54 -2.46 6.95
N HIS A 15 4.06 -2.43 5.72
CA HIS A 15 3.65 -1.48 4.68
C HIS A 15 2.54 -2.08 3.83
N CYS A 16 1.48 -1.30 3.68
CA CYS A 16 0.27 -1.63 2.95
C CYS A 16 0.07 -0.68 1.77
N CYS A 17 -0.74 -1.10 0.79
CA CYS A 17 -1.16 -0.25 -0.31
C CYS A 17 -1.92 0.97 0.23
N ALA A 18 -1.49 2.17 -0.16
CA ALA A 18 -2.11 3.41 0.33
C ALA A 18 -3.56 3.62 -0.13
N GLU A 19 -3.97 2.92 -1.20
CA GLU A 19 -5.31 3.03 -1.81
C GLU A 19 -6.30 2.05 -1.18
N CYS A 20 -5.90 0.79 -0.97
CA CYS A 20 -6.82 -0.28 -0.55
C CYS A 20 -6.43 -1.02 0.74
N GLY A 21 -5.32 -0.63 1.38
CA GLY A 21 -4.87 -1.25 2.64
C GLY A 21 -4.28 -2.66 2.53
N THR A 22 -4.20 -3.25 1.33
CA THR A 22 -3.62 -4.60 1.15
C THR A 22 -2.16 -4.66 1.60
N HIS A 23 -1.76 -5.69 2.36
CA HIS A 23 -0.39 -5.87 2.85
C HIS A 23 0.57 -6.05 1.67
N LEU A 24 1.73 -5.39 1.72
CA LEU A 24 2.72 -5.45 0.63
C LEU A 24 4.08 -5.95 1.11
N ALA A 25 4.60 -5.44 2.23
CA ALA A 25 5.93 -5.82 2.71
C ALA A 25 6.11 -5.51 4.18
N ALA A 26 6.91 -6.31 4.88
CA ALA A 26 7.34 -6.02 6.24
C ALA A 26 8.38 -4.88 6.25
N HIS A 27 8.42 -4.07 7.31
CA HIS A 27 9.36 -2.95 7.41
C HIS A 27 10.82 -3.38 7.47
N ASP A 28 11.10 -4.54 8.07
CA ASP A 28 12.43 -5.13 8.22
C ASP A 28 13.06 -5.54 6.88
N THR A 29 12.25 -5.83 5.86
CA THR A 29 12.71 -6.13 4.51
C THR A 29 13.22 -4.91 3.72
N ILE A 30 13.18 -3.71 4.31
CA ILE A 30 13.76 -2.51 3.69
C ILE A 30 15.29 -2.62 3.70
N ILE A 31 15.86 -2.66 2.50
CA ILE A 31 17.31 -2.62 2.28
C ILE A 31 17.82 -1.18 2.32
N SER A 32 17.09 -0.23 1.72
CA SER A 32 17.52 1.17 1.66
C SER A 32 16.36 2.14 1.48
N LYS A 33 16.43 3.27 2.19
CA LYS A 33 15.46 4.37 2.12
C LYS A 33 15.94 5.53 1.23
N ALA A 34 17.09 5.39 0.57
CA ALA A 34 17.76 6.44 -0.19
C ALA A 34 17.37 6.48 -1.68
N PHE A 35 16.26 5.85 -2.06
CA PHE A 35 15.82 5.77 -3.45
C PHE A 35 14.77 6.84 -3.78
N GLN A 36 14.65 7.12 -5.08
CA GLN A 36 13.66 8.04 -5.62
C GLN A 36 12.84 7.34 -6.71
N GLY A 37 11.53 7.55 -6.66
CA GLY A 37 10.52 7.10 -7.61
C GLY A 37 10.00 8.24 -8.48
N ARG A 38 8.88 7.99 -9.16
CA ARG A 38 8.24 8.98 -10.02
C ARG A 38 7.60 10.12 -9.21
N HIS A 39 7.12 9.82 -8.00
CA HIS A 39 6.42 10.75 -7.12
C HIS A 39 7.26 11.14 -5.88
N GLY A 40 8.59 11.03 -5.95
CA GLY A 40 9.50 11.47 -4.90
C GLY A 40 10.20 10.31 -4.20
N ARG A 41 10.12 10.22 -2.86
CA ARG A 41 10.87 9.21 -2.10
C ARG A 41 10.35 7.80 -2.36
N ALA A 42 11.26 6.84 -2.45
CA ALA A 42 10.94 5.43 -2.59
C ALA A 42 11.92 4.57 -1.79
N TYR A 43 11.50 3.36 -1.43
CA TYR A 43 12.31 2.43 -0.65
C TYR A 43 12.61 1.17 -1.45
N LEU A 44 13.81 0.64 -1.27
CA LEU A 44 14.24 -0.65 -1.81
C LEU A 44 13.93 -1.75 -0.80
N PHE A 45 13.11 -2.71 -1.21
CA PHE A 45 12.70 -3.87 -0.43
C PHE A 45 13.33 -5.15 -0.95
N SER A 46 13.65 -6.08 -0.04
CA SER A 46 14.09 -7.42 -0.38
C SER A 46 12.97 -8.30 -0.91
N ASP A 47 11.76 -8.13 -0.37
CA ASP A 47 10.60 -8.94 -0.73
C ASP A 47 9.31 -8.10 -0.67
N VAL A 48 8.35 -8.44 -1.55
CA VAL A 48 7.04 -7.77 -1.67
C VAL A 48 6.00 -8.79 -2.14
N VAL A 49 4.89 -8.89 -1.40
CA VAL A 49 3.76 -9.78 -1.68
C VAL A 49 2.56 -9.02 -2.25
N ASN A 50 1.54 -9.76 -2.72
CA ASN A 50 0.29 -9.20 -3.24
C ASN A 50 0.46 -8.21 -4.40
N ILE A 51 1.43 -8.48 -5.27
CA ILE A 51 1.70 -7.69 -6.47
C ILE A 51 1.56 -8.51 -7.75
N ASN A 52 1.25 -7.81 -8.83
CA ASN A 52 1.37 -8.29 -10.20
C ASN A 52 2.48 -7.51 -10.91
N SER A 53 3.26 -8.20 -11.73
CA SER A 53 4.33 -7.57 -12.52
C SER A 53 3.83 -7.32 -13.94
N GLY A 54 4.02 -6.09 -14.41
CA GLY A 54 3.82 -5.74 -15.82
C GLY A 54 4.90 -6.31 -16.74
N PRO A 55 4.86 -5.97 -18.04
CA PRO A 55 5.90 -6.35 -18.98
C PRO A 55 7.24 -5.73 -18.59
N THR A 56 8.33 -6.46 -18.86
CA THR A 56 9.68 -5.97 -18.64
C THR A 56 10.06 -4.93 -19.70
N GLU A 57 10.74 -3.88 -19.27
CA GLU A 57 11.25 -2.82 -20.14
C GLU A 57 12.68 -2.41 -19.76
N ASN A 58 13.44 -1.96 -20.76
CA ASN A 58 14.74 -1.34 -20.53
C ASN A 58 14.53 0.11 -20.06
N ARG A 59 15.09 0.45 -18.90
CA ARG A 59 15.00 1.78 -18.30
C ARG A 59 16.39 2.29 -17.95
N LEU A 60 16.74 3.46 -18.49
CA LEU A 60 17.96 4.16 -18.11
C LEU A 60 17.71 4.93 -16.81
N LEU A 61 18.42 4.57 -15.75
CA LEU A 61 18.36 5.21 -14.45
C LEU A 61 19.69 5.91 -14.15
N LEU A 62 19.73 6.70 -13.06
CA LEU A 62 20.96 7.39 -12.63
C LEU A 62 22.16 6.46 -12.47
N THR A 63 21.92 5.19 -12.10
CA THR A 63 22.96 4.19 -11.88
C THR A 63 23.22 3.30 -13.11
N GLY A 64 22.76 3.68 -14.30
CA GLY A 64 22.96 2.94 -15.54
C GLY A 64 21.70 2.25 -16.07
N LEU A 65 21.89 1.39 -17.08
CA LEU A 65 20.81 0.66 -17.75
C LEU A 65 20.33 -0.51 -16.88
N HIS A 66 19.01 -0.67 -16.77
CA HIS A 66 18.36 -1.77 -16.06
C HIS A 66 17.20 -2.32 -16.88
N VAL A 67 16.92 -3.62 -16.75
CA VAL A 67 15.62 -4.20 -17.10
C VAL A 67 14.75 -4.15 -15.86
N VAL A 68 13.57 -3.54 -15.97
CA VAL A 68 12.62 -3.39 -14.86
C VAL A 68 11.23 -3.80 -15.27
N ALA A 69 10.37 -4.14 -14.31
CA ALA A 69 8.95 -4.36 -14.52
C ALA A 69 8.16 -3.50 -13.53
N ASP A 70 7.21 -2.69 -14.02
CA ASP A 70 6.31 -1.95 -13.12
C ASP A 70 5.46 -2.96 -12.33
N ILE A 71 5.22 -2.67 -11.05
CA ILE A 71 4.44 -3.55 -10.14
C ILE A 71 3.16 -2.87 -9.69
N PHE A 72 2.10 -3.66 -9.60
CA PHE A 72 0.74 -3.21 -9.32
C PHE A 72 0.16 -3.99 -8.15
N CYS A 73 -0.69 -3.37 -7.35
CA CYS A 73 -1.39 -4.05 -6.27
C CYS A 73 -2.38 -5.08 -6.83
N ASN A 74 -2.36 -6.32 -6.33
CA ASN A 74 -3.28 -7.37 -6.76
C ASN A 74 -4.76 -7.12 -6.42
N ALA A 75 -5.04 -6.22 -5.49
CA ALA A 75 -6.40 -5.94 -5.03
C ALA A 75 -7.07 -4.78 -5.76
N CYS A 76 -6.32 -3.74 -6.12
CA CYS A 76 -6.88 -2.50 -6.69
C CYS A 76 -6.16 -2.01 -7.96
N ASP A 77 -5.20 -2.77 -8.49
CA ASP A 77 -4.42 -2.46 -9.69
C ASP A 77 -3.65 -1.12 -9.64
N THR A 78 -3.54 -0.50 -8.47
CA THR A 78 -2.76 0.74 -8.30
C THR A 78 -1.28 0.45 -8.51
N ARG A 79 -0.59 1.30 -9.28
CA ARG A 79 0.87 1.18 -9.50
C ARG A 79 1.61 1.55 -8.23
N LEU A 80 2.41 0.60 -7.71
CA LEU A 80 3.14 0.76 -6.46
C LEU A 80 4.60 1.18 -6.67
N GLY A 81 5.20 0.77 -7.79
CA GLY A 81 6.59 1.04 -8.13
C GLY A 81 7.10 0.10 -9.22
N TRP A 82 8.31 -0.47 -9.06
CA TRP A 82 8.87 -1.43 -10.01
C TRP A 82 9.80 -2.46 -9.37
N LYS A 83 9.97 -3.60 -10.02
CA LYS A 83 10.97 -4.63 -9.71
C LYS A 83 12.19 -4.47 -10.62
N TYR A 84 13.38 -4.63 -10.07
CA TYR A 84 14.61 -4.79 -10.86
C TYR A 84 14.74 -6.23 -11.33
N VAL A 85 14.69 -6.45 -12.64
CA VAL A 85 14.85 -7.77 -13.25
C VAL A 85 16.32 -8.03 -13.52
N GLU A 86 17.01 -7.07 -14.13
CA GLU A 86 18.42 -7.17 -14.48
C GLU A 86 19.10 -5.81 -14.40
N ALA A 87 20.35 -5.77 -13.96
CA ALA A 87 21.21 -4.60 -13.98
C ALA A 87 22.46 -4.88 -14.82
N PHE A 88 22.84 -3.97 -15.70
CA PHE A 88 23.99 -4.20 -16.59
C PHE A 88 25.34 -3.86 -15.94
N GLU A 89 25.32 -2.97 -14.94
CA GLU A 89 26.51 -2.58 -14.19
C GLU A 89 26.75 -3.54 -13.01
N GLU A 90 27.98 -4.05 -12.86
CA GLU A 90 28.33 -5.04 -11.82
C GLU A 90 28.04 -4.53 -10.40
N ASN A 91 28.33 -3.25 -10.15
CA ASN A 91 28.07 -2.61 -8.85
C ASN A 91 26.58 -2.35 -8.58
N GLN A 92 25.68 -2.61 -9.53
CA GLN A 92 24.23 -2.51 -9.38
C GLN A 92 23.53 -3.86 -9.25
N LYS A 93 24.25 -4.98 -9.39
CA LYS A 93 23.68 -6.34 -9.32
C LYS A 93 22.94 -6.64 -8.00
N TYR A 94 23.29 -5.97 -6.90
CA TYR A 94 22.58 -6.12 -5.62
C TYR A 94 21.10 -5.74 -5.66
N LYS A 95 20.67 -5.00 -6.69
CA LYS A 95 19.28 -4.59 -6.93
C LYS A 95 18.47 -5.67 -7.64
N GLU A 96 19.09 -6.62 -8.33
CA GLU A 96 18.36 -7.65 -9.08
C GLU A 96 17.46 -8.47 -8.14
N GLY A 97 16.22 -8.71 -8.59
CA GLY A 97 15.18 -9.36 -7.80
C GLY A 97 14.54 -8.48 -6.72
N LYS A 98 15.04 -7.26 -6.49
CA LYS A 98 14.54 -6.33 -5.46
C LYS A 98 13.46 -5.39 -6.00
N PHE A 99 12.74 -4.78 -5.07
CA PHE A 99 11.55 -4.01 -5.37
C PHE A 99 11.70 -2.57 -4.91
N ILE A 100 11.23 -1.64 -5.74
CA ILE A 100 11.02 -0.26 -5.37
C ILE A 100 9.54 -0.07 -5.12
N LEU A 101 9.19 0.38 -3.91
CA LEU A 101 7.86 0.89 -3.59
C LEU A 101 7.95 2.39 -3.32
N GLU A 102 7.10 3.16 -4.00
CA GLU A 102 7.04 4.60 -3.83
C GLU A 102 6.35 4.97 -2.51
N LYS A 103 6.94 5.89 -1.73
CA LYS A 103 6.42 6.20 -0.39
C LYS A 103 5.03 6.84 -0.43
N SER A 104 4.67 7.50 -1.52
CA SER A 104 3.31 8.04 -1.73
C SER A 104 2.26 6.96 -1.98
N MET A 105 2.67 5.75 -2.36
CA MET A 105 1.79 4.62 -2.71
C MET A 105 1.69 3.58 -1.59
N ILE A 106 2.42 3.78 -0.48
CA ILE A 106 2.41 2.88 0.67
C ILE A 106 2.21 3.63 1.99
N LEU A 107 1.43 3.01 2.88
CA LEU A 107 1.20 3.46 4.25
C LEU A 107 1.64 2.37 5.21
N LYS A 108 1.99 2.74 6.43
CA LYS A 108 2.06 1.73 7.49
C LYS A 108 0.65 1.23 7.83
N GLU A 109 0.53 -0.01 8.28
CA GLU A 109 -0.74 -0.61 8.70
C GLU A 109 -1.48 0.26 9.74
N GLU A 110 -0.77 0.81 10.73
CA GLU A 110 -1.33 1.75 11.72
C GLU A 110 -1.95 3.01 11.08
N GLU A 111 -1.35 3.51 9.99
CA GLU A 111 -1.84 4.67 9.25
C GLU A 111 -3.07 4.32 8.39
N VAL A 112 -3.15 3.08 7.89
CA VAL A 112 -4.33 2.56 7.17
C VAL A 112 -5.52 2.51 8.12
N ARG A 113 -5.36 1.88 9.30
CA ARG A 113 -6.42 1.78 10.29
C ARG A 113 -6.98 3.15 10.69
N ARG A 114 -6.10 4.13 10.91
CA ARG A 114 -6.52 5.51 11.23
C ARG A 114 -7.33 6.16 10.10
N LYS A 115 -6.97 5.93 8.83
CA LYS A 115 -7.72 6.47 7.69
C LYS A 115 -9.12 5.87 7.58
N GLU A 116 -9.25 4.57 7.86
CA GLU A 116 -10.54 3.87 7.82
C GLU A 116 -11.50 4.42 8.89
N GLU A 117 -11.00 4.61 10.13
CA GLU A 117 -11.77 5.22 11.22
C GLU A 117 -12.23 6.65 10.87
N GLU A 118 -11.36 7.48 10.29
CA GLU A 118 -11.70 8.84 9.87
C GLU A 118 -12.79 8.86 8.77
N GLN A 119 -12.78 7.89 7.85
CA GLN A 119 -13.79 7.77 6.80
C GLN A 119 -15.16 7.31 7.34
N GLU A 120 -15.18 6.40 8.32
CA GLU A 120 -16.42 5.93 8.95
C GLU A 120 -17.13 7.06 9.73
N VAL A 121 -16.35 7.88 10.45
CA VAL A 121 -16.88 9.06 11.16
C VAL A 121 -17.43 10.11 10.18
N ALA A 122 -16.72 10.37 9.08
CA ALA A 122 -17.20 11.30 8.05
C ALA A 122 -18.48 10.79 7.36
N GLY A 123 -18.58 9.50 7.07
CA GLY A 123 -19.79 8.87 6.51
C GLY A 123 -20.99 8.94 7.45
N THR A 124 -20.75 8.82 8.77
CA THR A 124 -21.81 8.96 9.78
C THR A 124 -22.36 10.39 9.82
N MET A 125 -21.50 11.41 9.71
CA MET A 125 -21.92 12.83 9.74
C MET A 125 -22.67 13.28 8.47
N MET A 126 -22.53 12.58 7.34
CA MET A 126 -23.27 12.88 6.10
C MET A 126 -24.64 12.20 6.00
N SER A 127 -24.97 11.26 6.91
CA SER A 127 -26.30 10.62 6.94
C SER A 127 -27.33 11.38 7.78
N THR A 128 -26.93 12.39 8.56
CA THR A 128 -27.84 13.32 9.25
C THR A 128 -28.05 14.58 8.42
N GLY A 129 -28.77 14.46 7.30
CA GLY A 129 -29.28 15.61 6.55
C GLY A 129 -30.39 16.34 7.31
N PRO A 130 -30.57 17.67 7.12
CA PRO A 130 -31.55 18.46 7.86
C PRO A 130 -32.94 18.38 7.19
N ASP A 131 -33.59 17.22 7.23
CA ASP A 131 -35.00 17.09 6.82
C ASP A 131 -35.74 16.12 7.74
N ASP A 132 -35.87 16.47 9.02
CA ASP A 132 -37.06 16.06 9.78
C ASP A 132 -37.32 17.05 10.92
N ALA A 133 -38.09 18.08 10.61
CA ALA A 133 -38.76 18.89 11.62
C ALA A 133 -39.90 18.09 12.26
N SER A 134 -39.58 17.06 13.04
CA SER A 134 -40.56 16.39 13.90
C SER A 134 -39.88 15.68 15.09
N VAL A 135 -39.39 16.45 16.06
CA VAL A 135 -39.16 15.91 17.41
C VAL A 135 -40.52 15.56 18.02
N PRO A 136 -40.69 14.34 18.56
CA PRO A 136 -40.88 14.27 20.01
C PRO A 136 -39.99 13.22 20.70
N ARG A 137 -39.20 13.76 21.64
CA ARG A 137 -38.88 13.28 23.00
C ARG A 137 -39.07 11.80 23.37
N ALA A 138 -38.03 11.34 24.09
CA ALA A 138 -38.00 10.32 25.16
C ALA A 138 -38.00 8.86 24.65
N ALA A 139 -37.26 7.91 25.21
CA ALA A 139 -36.54 7.83 26.47
C ALA A 139 -35.51 6.68 26.42
N ALA A 140 -34.59 6.73 27.38
CA ALA A 140 -34.11 5.59 28.18
C ALA A 140 -33.24 4.51 27.48
N VAL A 141 -31.95 4.47 27.81
CA VAL A 141 -31.34 3.66 28.90
C VAL A 141 -31.04 2.22 28.44
N VAL A 142 -29.74 1.99 28.24
CA VAL A 142 -28.92 0.85 28.69
C VAL A 142 -29.66 -0.44 29.04
N TYR A 143 -29.38 -1.50 28.29
CA TYR A 143 -29.23 -2.84 28.86
C TYR A 143 -27.87 -3.41 28.47
N LEU A 144 -26.95 -3.39 29.45
CA LEU A 144 -25.85 -4.34 29.53
C LEU A 144 -26.47 -5.70 29.88
N ASN A 145 -26.01 -6.73 29.19
CA ASN A 145 -26.31 -8.12 29.49
C ASN A 145 -25.55 -8.57 30.75
N THR A 146 -26.15 -9.60 31.38
CA THR A 146 -25.76 -10.45 32.52
C THR A 146 -25.90 -9.87 33.92
#